data_AF-A0A1H7JNX9-F1
#
_entry.id   AF-A0A1H7JNX9-F1
#
_cell.length_a   1.000
_cell.length_b   1.000
_cell.length_c   1.000
_cell.angle_alpha   90.00
_cell.angle_beta   90.00
_cell.angle_gamma   90.00
#
_symmetry.space_group_name_H-M   'P 1'
#
loop_
_entity.id
_entity.type
_entity.pdbx_description
1 polymer ?
#
loop_
_entity_poly.entity_id
_entity_poly.type
_entity_poly.pdbx_seq_one_letter_code
_entity_poly.pdbx_strand_id
1 'polypeptide(L)' 'MATTLEKTPPRKTDNEANQTRHYVTLAIAVAIGLAGTFFRFIQDSFLISTISNILLALGWFIVFRVVFRIMK' A
#
# COMPACT_ATOMS: atom_id res chain seq x y z
N MET A 1 22.57 44.90 15.14
CA MET A 1 22.31 44.69 13.71
C MET A 1 21.56 43.36 13.58
N ALA A 2 20.26 43.41 13.30
CA ALA A 2 19.45 42.20 13.14
C ALA A 2 19.72 41.59 11.77
N THR A 3 20.32 40.40 11.73
CA THR A 3 20.51 39.62 10.50
C THR A 3 19.14 39.18 10.00
N THR A 4 18.68 39.79 8.92
CA THR A 4 17.48 39.37 8.18
C THR A 4 17.70 37.93 7.71
N LEU A 5 17.01 36.99 8.35
CA LEU A 5 17.02 35.59 7.95
C LEU A 5 16.45 35.50 6.53
N GLU A 6 17.31 35.13 5.58
CA GLU A 6 16.92 34.90 4.20
C GLU A 6 15.83 33.83 4.16
N LYS A 7 14.60 34.24 3.84
CA LYS A 7 13.45 33.35 3.85
C LYS A 7 13.58 32.40 2.66
N THR A 8 13.91 31.13 2.92
CA THR A 8 14.00 30.10 1.89
C THR A 8 12.71 30.10 1.05
N PRO A 9 12.81 30.11 -0.30
CA PRO A 9 11.63 30.13 -1.15
C PRO A 9 10.77 28.89 -0.86
N PRO A 10 9.43 29.03 -0.84
CA PRO A 10 8.55 27.91 -0.56
C PRO A 10 8.71 26.84 -1.64
N ARG A 11 9.19 25.66 -1.24
CA ARG A 11 9.28 24.50 -2.13
C ARG A 11 7.85 24.02 -2.42
N LYS A 12 7.46 23.98 -3.69
CA LYS A 12 6.19 23.39 -4.11
C LYS A 12 6.26 21.89 -3.83
N THR A 13 5.65 21.45 -2.72
CA THR A 13 5.55 20.03 -2.38
C THR A 13 4.23 19.53 -2.90
N ASP A 14 4.27 18.80 -4.01
CA ASP A 14 3.10 18.08 -4.51
C ASP A 14 2.94 16.90 -3.54
N ASN A 15 2.06 17.03 -2.54
CA ASN A 15 1.89 16.05 -1.45
C ASN A 15 1.21 14.75 -1.94
N GLU A 16 1.47 14.38 -3.20
CA GLU A 16 0.88 13.24 -3.91
C GLU A 16 1.27 11.92 -3.28
N ALA A 17 2.55 11.72 -3.00
CA ALA A 17 3.07 10.53 -2.33
C ALA A 17 2.38 10.25 -0.98
N ASN A 18 1.97 11.31 -0.27
CA ASN A 18 1.34 11.23 1.05
C ASN A 18 -0.21 11.32 1.00
N GLN A 19 -0.82 11.12 -0.17
CA GLN A 19 -2.28 11.15 -0.27
C GLN A 19 -2.91 9.98 0.51
N THR A 20 -3.95 10.27 1.31
CA THR A 20 -4.74 9.30 2.08
C THR A 20 -5.20 8.10 1.25
N ARG A 21 -5.50 8.32 -0.04
CA ARG A 21 -5.92 7.27 -0.97
C ARG A 21 -4.89 6.14 -1.08
N HIS A 22 -3.60 6.43 -1.01
CA HIS A 22 -2.56 5.40 -1.05
C HIS A 22 -2.62 4.50 0.19
N TYR A 23 -2.69 5.10 1.38
CA TYR A 23 -2.77 4.37 2.63
C TYR A 23 -4.02 3.51 2.74
N VAL A 24 -5.19 4.04 2.36
CA VAL A 24 -6.44 3.27 2.35
C VAL A 24 -6.36 2.08 1.39
N THR A 25 -5.81 2.29 0.18
CA THR A 25 -5.65 1.20 -0.79
C THR A 25 -4.66 0.14 -0.29
N LEU A 26 -3.56 0.55 0.35
CA LEU A 26 -2.60 -0.36 0.95
C LEU A 26 -3.21 -1.15 2.13
N ALA A 27 -4.00 -0.50 2.98
CA ALA A 27 -4.69 -1.17 4.08
C ALA A 27 -5.65 -2.28 3.57
N ILE A 28 -6.40 -2.00 2.50
CA ILE A 28 -7.26 -2.99 1.85
C ILE A 28 -6.42 -4.15 1.28
N ALA A 29 -5.29 -3.86 0.62
CA ALA A 29 -4.42 -4.89 0.07
C ALA A 29 -3.81 -5.79 1.16
N VAL A 30 -3.42 -5.22 2.30
CA VAL A 30 -2.95 -5.97 3.46
C VAL A 30 -4.06 -6.84 4.04
N ALA A 31 -5.29 -6.32 4.17
CA ALA A 31 -6.43 -7.11 4.65
C ALA A 31 -6.71 -8.33 3.74
N ILE A 32 -6.62 -8.16 2.42
CA ILE A 32 -6.73 -9.25 1.44
C ILE A 32 -5.60 -10.28 1.64
N GLY A 33 -4.36 -9.83 1.82
CA GLY A 33 -3.21 -10.71 2.07
C GLY A 33 -3.34 -11.49 3.38
N LEU A 34 -3.84 -10.85 4.44
CA LEU A 34 -4.17 -11.50 5.70
C LEU A 34 -5.26 -12.55 5.50
N ALA A 35 -6.37 -12.21 4.83
CA ALA A 35 -7.43 -13.17 4.52
C ALA A 35 -6.90 -14.38 3.75
N GLY A 36 -6.09 -14.17 2.70
CA GLY A 36 -5.44 -15.25 1.96
C GLY A 36 -4.54 -16.12 2.83
N THR A 37 -3.83 -15.52 3.79
CA THR A 37 -2.98 -16.25 4.75
C THR A 37 -3.83 -17.09 5.71
N PHE A 38 -4.91 -16.54 6.27
CA PHE A 38 -5.80 -17.28 7.16
C PHE A 38 -6.51 -18.45 6.47
N PHE A 39 -6.86 -18.31 5.20
CA PHE A 39 -7.48 -19.40 4.44
C PHE A 39 -6.61 -20.66 4.39
N ARG A 40 -5.27 -20.56 4.50
CA ARG A 40 -4.39 -21.73 4.58
C ARG A 40 -4.61 -22.60 5.82
N PHE A 41 -5.20 -22.05 6.87
CA PHE A 41 -5.37 -22.73 8.14
C PHE A 41 -6.79 -23.22 8.41
N ILE A 42 -7.73 -22.99 7.47
CA ILE A 42 -9.13 -23.40 7.65
C ILE A 42 -9.26 -24.92 7.56
N GLN A 43 -8.75 -25.52 6.48
CA GLN A 43 -8.78 -26.96 6.23
C GLN A 43 -7.86 -27.31 5.05
N ASP A 44 -7.38 -28.54 5.01
CA ASP A 44 -6.61 -29.06 3.88
C ASP A 44 -7.55 -29.40 2.71
N SER A 45 -7.69 -28.46 1.78
CA SER A 45 -8.54 -28.58 0.61
C SER A 45 -7.90 -27.87 -0.58
N PHE A 46 -7.93 -28.52 -1.74
CA PHE A 46 -7.45 -27.95 -2.99
C PHE A 46 -8.16 -26.63 -3.34
N LEU A 47 -9.47 -26.56 -3.11
CA LEU A 47 -10.27 -25.37 -3.38
C LEU A 47 -9.84 -24.21 -2.47
N ILE A 48 -9.71 -24.46 -1.16
CA ILE A 48 -9.30 -23.45 -0.19
C ILE A 48 -7.87 -22.97 -0.47
N SER A 49 -6.97 -23.89 -0.80
CA SER A 49 -5.59 -23.57 -1.21
C SER A 49 -5.55 -22.69 -2.46
N THR A 50 -6.41 -22.97 -3.43
CA THR A 50 -6.53 -22.16 -4.65
C THR A 50 -7.02 -20.75 -4.33
N ILE A 51 -8.07 -20.61 -3.51
CA ILE A 51 -8.59 -19.31 -3.08
C ILE A 51 -7.52 -18.52 -2.32
N SER A 52 -6.81 -19.17 -1.39
CA SER A 52 -5.70 -18.57 -0.65
C SER A 52 -4.64 -17.99 -1.58
N ASN A 53 -4.20 -18.78 -2.58
CA ASN A 53 -3.21 -18.34 -3.55
C ASN A 53 -3.70 -17.15 -4.39
N ILE A 54 -4.97 -17.15 -4.82
CA ILE A 54 -5.56 -16.02 -5.57
C ILE A 54 -5.59 -14.75 -4.72
N LEU A 55 -6.03 -14.83 -3.46
CA LEU A 55 -6.07 -13.69 -2.56
C LEU A 55 -4.65 -13.12 -2.32
N LEU A 56 -3.66 -13.99 -2.11
CA LEU A 56 -2.27 -13.56 -1.95
C LEU A 56 -1.71 -12.90 -3.21
N ALA A 57 -2.01 -13.45 -4.40
CA ALA A 57 -1.59 -12.87 -5.67
C ALA A 57 -2.23 -11.49 -5.90
N LEU A 58 -3.52 -11.34 -5.60
CA LEU A 58 -4.24 -10.07 -5.69
C LEU A 58 -3.68 -9.02 -4.72
N GLY A 59 -3.47 -9.40 -3.46
CA GLY A 59 -2.86 -8.53 -2.45
C GLY A 59 -1.50 -8.02 -2.91
N TRP A 60 -0.65 -8.91 -3.42
CA TRP A 60 0.66 -8.55 -3.94
C TRP A 60 0.58 -7.58 -5.12
N PHE A 61 -0.27 -7.90 -6.11
CA PHE A 61 -0.47 -7.07 -7.29
C PHE A 61 -0.91 -5.65 -6.93
N ILE A 62 -1.86 -5.49 -6.00
CA ILE A 62 -2.35 -4.18 -5.56
C ILE A 62 -1.25 -3.39 -4.82
N VAL A 63 -0.53 -4.03 -3.90
CA VAL A 63 0.57 -3.37 -3.15
C VAL A 63 1.59 -2.78 -4.11
N PHE A 64 2.10 -3.57 -5.05
CA PHE A 64 3.07 -3.09 -6.03
C PHE A 64 2.51 -1.98 -6.92
N ARG A 65 1.25 -2.10 -7.37
CA ARG A 65 0.60 -1.06 -8.17
C ARG A 65 0.56 0.28 -7.44
N VAL A 66 0.30 0.27 -6.13
CA VAL A 66 0.24 1.48 -5.30
C VAL A 66 1.63 2.02 -5.00
N VAL A 67 2.59 1.16 -4.61
CA VAL A 67 3.97 1.58 -4.32
C VAL A 67 4.62 2.24 -5.54
N PHE A 68 4.48 1.64 -6.73
CA PHE A 68 5.01 2.25 -7.96
C PHE A 68 4.31 3.55 -8.33
N ARG A 69 3.08 3.78 -7.87
CA ARG A 69 2.41 5.08 -8.04
C ARG A 69 2.95 6.13 -7.06
N ILE A 70 3.29 5.74 -5.83
CA ILE A 70 3.89 6.64 -4.84
C ILE A 70 5.31 7.07 -5.25
N MET A 71 6.05 6.16 -5.89
CA MET A 71 7.43 6.40 -6.34
C MET A 71 7.54 7.24 -7.63
N LYS A 72 6.42 7.48 -8.32
CA LYS A 72 6.38 8.22 -9.57
C LYS A 72 6.06 9.69 -9.28
#